data_AF-A0A225W945-F1
#
_entry.id   AF-A0A225W945-F1
#
_cell.length_a   1.000
_cell.length_b   1.000
_cell.length_c   1.000
_cell.angle_alpha   90.00
_cell.angle_beta   90.00
_cell.angle_gamma   90.00
#
_symmetry.space_group_name_H-M   'P 1'
#
loop_
_entity.id
_entity.type
_entity.pdbx_description
1 polymer ?
#
loop_
_entity_poly.entity_id
_entity_poly.type
_entity_poly.pdbx_seq_one_letter_code
_entity_poly.pdbx_strand_id
1 'polypeptide(L)'
;MRWLLLLLLGVVFAAASDLKLQLDADQPVTVTLADGTTRELTAAEFEELAKERAEEQNHLQNGAGDADTARFEHQGIDEIKEKDPQLALHIDLARRAFKEIQRHGYAQGYALSGFSEQDTKQQATEYYVELVLRAKKDPNSGKPAKTGTGTRKLEKEGEEVPLSYEVQLLLDAQKRFSVIAAWELSDQEPPRGQQRKRVMRLSIQPTAALLDRETKREQTKPAVATWLLAGGMAMIAAGVLVMYNTRNPIPKPKPRRRSSDIWELVDENDKPIKSDTADKGDKKND
;
A
#
# COMPACT_ATOMS: atom_id res chain seq x y z
N MET A 1 -9.68 -53.33 3.55
CA MET A 1 -9.15 -51.99 3.90
C MET A 1 -10.05 -50.81 3.46
N ARG A 2 -11.33 -51.05 3.14
CA ARG A 2 -12.35 -50.01 2.87
C ARG A 2 -13.43 -49.91 3.96
N TRP A 3 -13.33 -50.75 5.00
CA TRP A 3 -14.31 -50.81 6.10
C TRP A 3 -13.84 -50.07 7.36
N LEU A 4 -12.54 -49.79 7.49
CA LEU A 4 -11.99 -49.09 8.65
C LEU A 4 -12.24 -47.57 8.60
N LEU A 5 -12.36 -47.01 7.38
CA LEU A 5 -12.59 -45.57 7.16
C LEU A 5 -14.07 -45.18 7.32
N LEU A 6 -15.01 -46.12 7.12
CA LEU A 6 -16.43 -45.91 7.43
C LEU A 6 -16.71 -46.02 8.94
N LEU A 7 -15.90 -46.79 9.69
CA LEU A 7 -15.98 -46.88 11.14
C LEU A 7 -15.46 -45.63 11.87
N LEU A 8 -14.53 -44.88 11.26
CA LEU A 8 -14.01 -43.62 11.82
C LEU A 8 -14.87 -42.39 11.45
N LEU A 9 -15.64 -42.45 10.37
CA LEU A 9 -16.61 -41.40 10.00
C LEU A 9 -17.95 -41.51 10.73
N GLY A 10 -18.24 -42.65 11.37
CA GLY A 10 -19.46 -42.85 12.17
C GLY A 10 -19.36 -42.39 13.64
N VAL A 11 -18.17 -42.02 14.14
CA VAL A 11 -17.95 -41.73 15.57
C VAL A 11 -17.97 -40.22 15.88
N VAL A 12 -18.00 -39.34 14.88
CA VAL A 12 -18.00 -37.87 15.11
C VAL A 12 -19.37 -37.22 14.91
N PHE A 13 -20.38 -37.97 14.44
CA PHE A 13 -21.74 -37.43 14.18
C PHE A 13 -22.85 -38.05 15.04
N ALA A 14 -22.49 -38.78 16.11
CA ALA A 14 -23.44 -39.40 17.04
C ALA A 14 -23.09 -39.12 18.51
N ALA A 15 -22.79 -37.86 18.84
CA ALA A 15 -22.60 -37.39 20.22
C ALA A 15 -23.38 -36.10 20.51
N ALA A 16 -24.55 -35.93 19.87
CA ALA A 16 -25.48 -34.82 20.14
C ALA A 16 -26.88 -35.31 20.54
N SER A 17 -26.99 -36.56 20.98
CA SER A 17 -28.24 -37.11 21.51
C SER A 17 -27.92 -38.07 22.64
N ASP A 18 -28.45 -37.76 23.83
CA ASP A 18 -28.47 -38.59 25.04
C ASP A 18 -27.14 -38.87 25.76
N LEU A 19 -26.32 -37.84 25.99
CA LEU A 19 -25.40 -37.89 27.14
C LEU A 19 -26.17 -37.56 28.41
N LYS A 20 -26.98 -38.51 28.86
CA LYS A 20 -27.55 -38.54 30.22
C LYS A 20 -26.38 -38.76 31.17
N LEU A 21 -25.69 -37.67 31.49
CA LEU A 21 -24.57 -37.62 32.42
C LEU A 21 -25.10 -38.11 33.77
N GLN A 22 -24.86 -39.38 34.10
CA GLN A 22 -25.17 -39.93 35.42
C GLN A 22 -24.20 -39.27 36.42
N LEU A 23 -24.54 -38.06 36.86
CA LEU A 23 -23.87 -37.40 37.97
C LEU A 23 -24.34 -38.05 39.26
N ASP A 24 -23.39 -38.57 40.05
CA ASP A 24 -23.64 -39.06 41.39
C ASP A 24 -24.13 -37.89 42.26
N ALA A 25 -25.29 -38.05 42.90
CA ALA A 25 -26.03 -36.96 43.55
C ALA A 25 -25.26 -36.28 44.70
N ASP A 26 -24.19 -36.89 45.20
CA ASP A 26 -23.42 -36.45 46.36
C ASP A 26 -22.09 -35.75 46.01
N GLN A 27 -21.73 -35.58 44.73
CA GLN A 27 -20.49 -34.90 44.34
C GLN A 27 -20.73 -33.45 43.87
N PRO A 28 -20.12 -32.45 44.53
CA PRO A 28 -20.21 -31.05 44.08
C PRO A 28 -19.41 -30.87 42.78
N VAL A 29 -20.04 -30.20 41.80
CA VAL A 29 -19.47 -29.88 40.50
C VAL A 29 -18.95 -28.44 40.55
N THR A 30 -17.66 -28.26 40.32
CA THR A 30 -17.06 -26.92 40.20
C THR A 30 -17.37 -26.33 38.84
N VAL A 31 -18.18 -25.27 38.79
CA VAL A 31 -18.49 -24.53 37.57
C VAL A 31 -17.75 -23.18 37.59
N THR A 32 -17.05 -22.87 36.51
CA THR A 32 -16.44 -21.55 36.30
C THR A 32 -17.46 -20.63 35.65
N LEU A 33 -17.93 -19.61 36.39
CA LEU A 33 -18.84 -18.60 35.85
C LEU A 33 -18.10 -17.65 34.88
N ALA A 34 -18.87 -16.91 34.06
CA ALA A 34 -18.35 -15.98 33.06
C ALA A 34 -17.44 -14.87 33.67
N ASP A 35 -17.61 -14.58 34.96
CA ASP A 35 -16.81 -13.60 35.71
C ASP A 35 -15.47 -14.18 36.22
N GLY A 36 -15.12 -15.42 35.84
CA GLY A 36 -13.86 -16.08 36.20
C GLY A 36 -13.83 -16.70 37.60
N THR A 37 -14.92 -16.63 38.36
CA THR A 37 -15.04 -17.24 39.69
C THR A 37 -15.49 -18.69 39.61
N THR A 38 -14.84 -19.56 40.38
CA THR A 38 -15.23 -20.97 40.56
C THR A 38 -16.26 -21.08 41.67
N ARG A 39 -17.42 -21.69 41.39
CA ARG A 39 -18.43 -22.02 42.39
C ARG A 39 -18.70 -23.52 42.38
N GLU A 40 -18.70 -24.13 43.56
CA GLU A 40 -19.15 -25.51 43.74
C GLU A 40 -20.68 -25.52 43.78
N LEU A 41 -21.29 -26.21 42.83
CA LEU A 41 -22.74 -26.39 42.72
C LEU A 41 -23.07 -27.87 42.90
N THR A 42 -24.20 -28.15 43.54
CA THR A 42 -24.69 -29.53 43.66
C THR A 42 -25.18 -30.04 42.30
N ALA A 43 -25.20 -31.37 42.10
CA ALA A 43 -25.60 -31.95 40.81
C ALA A 43 -27.02 -31.54 40.36
N ALA A 44 -27.95 -31.36 41.31
CA ALA A 44 -29.31 -30.90 41.03
C ALA A 44 -29.34 -29.44 40.54
N GLU A 45 -28.57 -28.55 41.17
CA GLU A 45 -28.45 -27.14 40.75
C GLU A 45 -27.76 -27.01 39.39
N PHE A 46 -26.82 -27.92 39.08
CA PHE A 46 -26.18 -27.97 37.77
C PHE A 46 -27.15 -28.44 36.68
N GLU A 47 -28.00 -29.44 36.93
CA GLU A 47 -29.01 -29.87 35.97
C GLU A 47 -30.07 -28.79 35.70
N GLU A 48 -30.49 -28.04 36.73
CA GLU A 48 -31.39 -26.91 36.56
C GLU A 48 -30.75 -25.78 35.76
N LEU A 49 -29.50 -25.40 36.07
CA LEU A 49 -28.75 -24.39 35.30
C LEU A 49 -28.47 -24.84 33.87
N ALA A 50 -28.20 -26.13 33.65
CA ALA A 50 -27.98 -26.67 32.31
C ALA A 50 -29.28 -26.67 31.48
N LYS A 51 -30.42 -26.98 32.10
CA LYS A 51 -31.74 -26.88 31.46
C LYS A 51 -32.10 -25.43 31.16
N GLU A 52 -31.92 -24.52 32.11
CA GLU A 52 -32.17 -23.09 31.92
C GLU A 52 -31.29 -22.52 30.79
N ARG A 53 -30.00 -22.87 30.76
CA ARG A 53 -29.09 -22.46 29.67
C ARG A 53 -29.43 -23.10 28.32
N ALA A 54 -29.87 -24.36 28.31
CA ALA A 54 -30.32 -25.02 27.10
C ALA A 54 -31.62 -24.40 26.58
N GLU A 55 -32.54 -24.02 27.47
CA GLU A 55 -33.76 -23.30 27.14
C GLU A 55 -33.47 -21.88 26.65
N GLU A 56 -32.55 -21.14 27.29
CA GLU A 56 -32.07 -19.84 26.80
C GLU A 56 -31.38 -19.94 25.44
N GLN A 57 -30.51 -20.93 25.22
CA GLN A 57 -29.90 -21.17 23.92
C GLN A 57 -30.94 -21.56 22.85
N ASN A 58 -31.93 -22.38 23.21
CA ASN A 58 -33.01 -22.70 22.30
C ASN A 58 -33.89 -21.48 22.03
N HIS A 59 -34.11 -20.60 23.00
CA HIS A 59 -34.81 -19.33 22.80
C HIS A 59 -34.02 -18.37 21.91
N LEU A 60 -32.68 -18.36 21.99
CA LEU A 60 -31.83 -17.57 21.09
C LEU A 60 -31.74 -18.18 19.68
N GLN A 61 -31.70 -19.51 19.55
CA GLN A 61 -31.68 -20.18 18.24
C GLN A 61 -33.04 -20.17 17.54
N ASN A 62 -34.14 -20.34 18.29
CA ASN A 62 -35.51 -20.25 17.76
C ASN A 62 -35.96 -18.79 17.61
N GLY A 63 -35.41 -17.86 18.41
CA GLY A 63 -35.53 -16.41 18.25
C GLY A 63 -34.66 -15.84 17.12
N ALA A 64 -33.65 -16.58 16.65
CA ALA A 64 -32.92 -16.29 15.41
C ALA A 64 -33.72 -16.64 14.14
N GLY A 65 -34.99 -17.03 14.28
CA GLY A 65 -35.97 -17.00 13.21
C GLY A 65 -36.57 -15.61 12.94
N ASP A 66 -36.50 -14.69 13.91
CA ASP A 66 -37.12 -13.35 13.83
C ASP A 66 -36.21 -12.19 14.31
N ALA A 67 -34.99 -12.47 14.78
CA ALA A 67 -33.93 -11.47 15.00
C ALA A 67 -32.86 -11.60 13.90
N ASP A 68 -32.61 -10.51 13.19
CA ASP A 68 -31.77 -10.41 11.98
C ASP A 68 -32.34 -11.05 10.71
N THR A 69 -33.60 -10.74 10.38
CA THR A 69 -33.80 -10.30 9.00
C THR A 69 -32.96 -9.03 8.85
N ALA A 70 -31.71 -9.18 8.38
CA ALA A 70 -30.95 -8.08 7.85
C ALA A 70 -31.83 -7.45 6.76
N ARG A 71 -32.64 -6.46 7.12
CA ARG A 71 -33.45 -5.71 6.19
C ARG A 71 -32.44 -5.05 5.28
N PHE A 72 -32.36 -5.55 4.04
CA PHE A 72 -31.55 -4.95 3.00
C PHE A 72 -32.15 -3.58 2.67
N GLU A 73 -31.79 -2.59 3.47
CA GLU A 73 -32.17 -1.21 3.22
C GLU A 73 -31.34 -0.69 2.06
N HIS A 74 -32.01 -0.43 0.95
CA HIS A 74 -31.43 0.28 -0.17
C HIS A 74 -31.39 1.75 0.18
N GLN A 75 -30.38 2.16 0.95
CA GLN A 75 -30.18 3.57 1.28
C GLN A 75 -29.45 4.28 0.14
N GLY A 76 -29.93 5.47 -0.22
CA GLY A 76 -29.26 6.33 -1.19
C GLY A 76 -27.91 6.82 -0.64
N ILE A 77 -26.94 7.09 -1.50
CA ILE A 77 -25.66 7.67 -1.05
C ILE A 77 -25.86 9.00 -0.32
N ASP A 78 -26.86 9.79 -0.73
CA ASP A 78 -27.14 11.09 -0.12
C ASP A 78 -27.69 10.95 1.30
N GLU A 79 -28.50 9.92 1.57
CA GLU A 79 -28.95 9.57 2.93
C GLU A 79 -27.78 9.08 3.80
N ILE A 80 -26.85 8.32 3.21
CA ILE A 80 -25.64 7.86 3.91
C ILE A 80 -24.73 9.05 4.22
N LYS A 81 -24.59 10.04 3.32
CA LYS A 81 -23.81 11.26 3.58
C LYS A 81 -24.34 12.06 4.76
N GLU A 82 -25.66 12.11 4.92
CA GLU A 82 -26.29 12.82 6.03
C GLU A 82 -26.07 12.12 7.37
N LYS A 83 -26.08 10.78 7.38
CA LYS A 83 -25.85 9.98 8.60
C LYS A 83 -24.37 9.84 8.95
N ASP A 84 -23.55 9.50 7.96
CA ASP A 84 -22.11 9.25 8.10
C ASP A 84 -21.33 9.72 6.85
N PRO A 85 -20.75 10.93 6.89
CA PRO A 85 -20.00 11.48 5.77
C PRO A 85 -18.66 10.77 5.51
N GLN A 86 -18.07 10.11 6.52
CA GLN A 86 -16.81 9.39 6.36
C GLN A 86 -17.03 8.08 5.61
N LEU A 87 -18.06 7.33 6.01
CA LEU A 87 -18.48 6.13 5.31
C LEU A 87 -18.85 6.43 3.85
N ALA A 88 -19.60 7.51 3.60
CA ALA A 88 -19.93 7.93 2.24
C ALA A 88 -18.67 8.20 1.40
N LEU A 89 -17.65 8.85 1.98
CA LEU A 89 -16.38 9.09 1.31
C LEU A 89 -15.65 7.78 0.99
N HIS A 90 -15.61 6.81 1.90
CA HIS A 90 -14.99 5.51 1.63
C HIS A 90 -15.73 4.72 0.56
N ILE A 91 -17.07 4.75 0.55
CA ILE A 91 -17.89 4.13 -0.50
C ILE A 91 -17.55 4.74 -1.86
N ASP A 92 -17.48 6.07 -1.94
CA ASP A 92 -17.11 6.78 -3.18
C ASP A 92 -15.69 6.45 -3.63
N LEU A 93 -14.73 6.39 -2.70
CA LEU A 93 -13.35 6.01 -2.97
C LEU A 93 -13.25 4.55 -3.46
N ALA A 94 -13.95 3.62 -2.82
CA ALA A 94 -14.00 2.22 -3.21
C ALA A 94 -14.58 2.05 -4.62
N ARG A 95 -15.67 2.75 -4.95
CA ARG A 95 -16.29 2.74 -6.28
C ARG A 95 -15.33 3.29 -7.36
N ARG A 96 -14.67 4.42 -7.08
CA ARG A 96 -13.71 5.03 -8.01
C ARG A 96 -12.49 4.14 -8.22
N ALA A 97 -11.94 3.58 -7.15
CA ALA A 97 -10.82 2.65 -7.18
C ALA A 97 -11.12 1.41 -8.01
N PHE A 98 -12.29 0.81 -7.80
CA PHE A 98 -12.72 -0.37 -8.56
C PHE A 98 -12.89 -0.05 -10.06
N LYS A 99 -13.46 1.11 -10.38
CA LYS A 99 -13.58 1.57 -11.78
C LYS A 99 -12.21 1.76 -12.43
N GLU A 100 -11.23 2.27 -11.71
CA GLU A 100 -9.86 2.45 -12.23
C GLU A 100 -9.18 1.09 -12.46
N ILE A 101 -9.35 0.14 -11.53
CA ILE A 101 -8.87 -1.25 -11.70
C ILE A 101 -9.47 -1.87 -12.98
N GLN A 102 -10.77 -1.70 -13.19
CA GLN A 102 -11.46 -2.19 -14.39
C GLN A 102 -11.00 -1.50 -15.68
N ARG A 103 -10.72 -0.20 -15.62
CA ARG A 103 -10.15 0.56 -16.74
C ARG A 103 -8.82 -0.01 -17.22
N HIS A 104 -8.01 -0.53 -16.29
CA HIS A 104 -6.73 -1.19 -16.60
C HIS A 104 -6.86 -2.66 -17.01
N GLY A 105 -8.08 -3.17 -17.18
CA GLY A 105 -8.33 -4.52 -17.68
C GLY A 105 -8.33 -5.61 -16.60
N TYR A 106 -8.28 -5.22 -15.33
CA TYR A 106 -8.43 -6.14 -14.19
C TYR A 106 -9.90 -6.27 -13.79
N ALA A 107 -10.29 -7.38 -13.16
CA ALA A 107 -11.65 -7.60 -12.64
C ALA A 107 -12.79 -7.32 -13.66
N GLN A 108 -12.58 -7.64 -14.93
CA GLN A 108 -13.62 -7.51 -15.97
C GLN A 108 -14.71 -8.55 -15.75
N GLY A 109 -15.99 -8.14 -15.82
CA GLY A 109 -17.12 -9.03 -15.55
C GLY A 109 -17.38 -9.29 -14.05
N TYR A 110 -16.73 -8.53 -13.17
CA TYR A 110 -17.00 -8.54 -11.73
C TYR A 110 -17.64 -7.22 -11.30
N ALA A 111 -18.49 -7.28 -10.28
CA ALA A 111 -19.07 -6.13 -9.60
C ALA A 111 -18.50 -6.02 -8.17
N LEU A 112 -18.38 -4.78 -7.70
CA LEU A 112 -17.99 -4.49 -6.31
C LEU A 112 -19.10 -4.99 -5.38
N SER A 113 -18.76 -5.95 -4.53
CA SER A 113 -19.68 -6.55 -3.54
C SER A 113 -19.55 -5.95 -2.14
N GLY A 114 -18.39 -5.37 -1.83
CA GLY A 114 -18.13 -4.76 -0.53
C GLY A 114 -16.70 -4.26 -0.41
N PHE A 115 -16.41 -3.57 0.69
CA PHE A 115 -15.07 -3.11 1.03
C PHE A 115 -14.84 -3.25 2.54
N SER A 116 -13.58 -3.34 2.93
CA SER A 116 -13.13 -3.28 4.33
C SER A 116 -12.03 -2.26 4.44
N GLU A 117 -12.09 -1.41 5.46
CA GLU A 117 -10.98 -0.53 5.83
C GLU A 117 -9.88 -1.36 6.50
N GLN A 118 -8.62 -1.11 6.14
CA GLN A 118 -7.45 -1.69 6.81
C GLN A 118 -6.68 -0.66 7.61
N ASP A 119 -6.39 0.49 7.01
CA ASP A 119 -5.62 1.55 7.63
C ASP A 119 -6.07 2.90 7.08
N THR A 120 -6.21 3.89 7.96
CA THR A 120 -6.48 5.28 7.61
C THR A 120 -5.46 6.18 8.25
N LYS A 121 -4.79 6.98 7.43
CA LYS A 121 -3.80 7.97 7.87
C LYS A 121 -4.17 9.32 7.33
N GLN A 122 -4.57 10.21 8.21
CA GLN A 122 -4.80 11.62 7.87
C GLN A 122 -3.54 12.42 8.20
N GLN A 123 -2.78 12.81 7.17
CA GLN A 123 -1.58 13.64 7.33
C GLN A 123 -1.88 15.07 6.91
N ALA A 124 -2.23 15.93 7.86
CA ALA A 124 -2.43 17.39 7.75
C ALA A 124 -3.33 17.88 6.59
N THR A 125 -2.89 17.70 5.33
CA THR A 125 -3.57 18.07 4.08
C THR A 125 -3.92 16.88 3.19
N GLU A 126 -3.41 15.68 3.49
CA GLU A 126 -3.57 14.47 2.69
C GLU A 126 -4.33 13.40 3.47
N TYR A 127 -5.27 12.74 2.80
CA TYR A 127 -6.04 11.63 3.34
C TYR A 127 -5.63 10.34 2.65
N TYR A 128 -4.94 9.46 3.39
CA TYR A 128 -4.49 8.16 2.93
C TYR A 128 -5.40 7.07 3.49
N VAL A 129 -5.83 6.15 2.63
CA VAL A 129 -6.65 5.01 3.04
C VAL A 129 -6.26 3.75 2.31
N GLU A 130 -6.16 2.66 3.05
CA GLU A 130 -6.00 1.31 2.55
C GLU A 130 -7.34 0.58 2.62
N LEU A 131 -7.88 0.20 1.46
CA LEU A 131 -9.16 -0.49 1.34
C LEU A 131 -8.95 -1.88 0.74
N VAL A 132 -9.60 -2.87 1.34
CA VAL A 132 -9.76 -4.20 0.75
C VAL A 132 -11.11 -4.27 0.05
N LEU A 133 -11.08 -4.22 -1.28
CA LEU A 133 -12.25 -4.35 -2.14
C LEU A 133 -12.57 -5.83 -2.37
N ARG A 134 -13.83 -6.21 -2.17
CA ARG A 134 -14.35 -7.54 -2.48
C ARG A 134 -15.21 -7.45 -3.73
N ALA A 135 -14.90 -8.22 -4.76
CA ALA A 135 -15.64 -8.25 -6.00
C ALA A 135 -16.23 -9.65 -6.25
N LYS A 136 -17.47 -9.69 -6.70
CA LYS A 136 -18.18 -10.93 -7.08
C LYS A 136 -18.41 -10.94 -8.59
N LYS A 137 -18.50 -12.13 -9.18
CA LYS A 137 -18.83 -12.27 -10.59
C LYS A 137 -20.20 -11.65 -10.82
N ASP A 138 -20.30 -10.78 -11.82
CA ASP A 138 -21.56 -10.13 -12.16
C ASP A 138 -22.23 -10.89 -13.31
N PRO A 139 -23.33 -11.63 -13.05
CA PRO A 139 -24.04 -12.37 -14.10
C PRO A 139 -24.66 -11.44 -15.15
N ASN A 140 -24.88 -10.17 -14.82
CA ASN A 140 -25.56 -9.20 -15.68
C ASN A 140 -24.59 -8.36 -16.54
N SER A 141 -23.28 -8.48 -16.32
CA SER A 141 -22.29 -7.62 -17.00
C SER A 141 -22.13 -7.91 -18.50
N GLY A 142 -22.58 -9.08 -18.97
CA GLY A 142 -22.43 -9.53 -20.36
C GLY A 142 -20.99 -9.75 -20.83
N LYS A 143 -19.99 -9.61 -19.94
CA LYS A 143 -18.57 -9.81 -20.22
C LYS A 143 -18.06 -11.08 -19.55
N PRO A 144 -17.16 -11.84 -20.19
CA PRO A 144 -16.55 -12.99 -19.54
C PRO A 144 -15.74 -12.52 -18.33
N ALA A 145 -15.90 -13.24 -17.21
CA ALA A 145 -15.18 -12.96 -15.98
C ALA A 145 -13.67 -13.16 -16.18
N LYS A 146 -12.90 -12.07 -16.13
CA LYS A 146 -11.45 -12.07 -16.32
C LYS A 146 -10.76 -11.27 -15.22
N THR A 147 -9.80 -11.89 -14.55
CA THR A 147 -9.03 -11.25 -13.46
C THR A 147 -7.98 -10.27 -13.98
N GLY A 148 -7.41 -10.53 -15.16
CA GLY A 148 -6.38 -9.69 -15.80
C GLY A 148 -4.95 -9.93 -15.30
N THR A 149 -4.77 -10.67 -14.21
CA THR A 149 -3.48 -10.92 -13.54
C THR A 149 -2.83 -12.25 -13.92
N GLY A 150 -3.58 -13.18 -14.52
CA GLY A 150 -3.09 -14.52 -14.92
C GLY A 150 -2.72 -15.44 -13.75
N THR A 151 -2.89 -14.97 -12.51
CA THR A 151 -2.63 -15.69 -11.25
C THR A 151 -3.64 -16.80 -10.99
N ARG A 152 -4.85 -16.66 -11.53
CA ARG A 152 -5.92 -17.65 -11.46
C ARG A 152 -6.10 -18.33 -12.79
N LYS A 153 -5.92 -19.65 -12.80
CA LYS A 153 -6.48 -20.49 -13.84
C LYS A 153 -7.96 -20.66 -13.52
N LEU A 154 -8.83 -20.29 -14.46
CA LEU A 154 -10.26 -20.60 -14.41
C LEU A 154 -10.42 -22.12 -14.53
N GLU A 155 -10.04 -22.88 -13.50
CA GLU A 155 -10.00 -24.35 -13.57
C GLU A 155 -11.39 -24.97 -13.57
N LYS A 156 -12.43 -24.24 -13.15
CA LYS A 156 -13.83 -24.66 -13.26
C LYS A 156 -14.74 -23.48 -13.55
N GLU A 157 -15.47 -23.58 -14.65
CA GLU A 157 -16.37 -22.58 -15.24
C GLU A 157 -17.60 -22.20 -14.36
N GLY A 158 -17.65 -22.64 -13.10
CA GLY A 158 -18.82 -22.50 -12.23
C GLY A 158 -18.54 -22.24 -10.74
N GLU A 159 -17.28 -22.14 -10.31
CA GLU A 159 -17.01 -21.72 -8.92
C GLU A 159 -17.05 -20.18 -8.84
N GLU A 160 -18.01 -19.65 -8.08
CA GLU A 160 -18.13 -18.24 -7.74
C GLU A 160 -16.99 -17.82 -6.81
N VAL A 161 -15.77 -17.72 -7.33
CA VAL A 161 -14.63 -17.31 -6.51
C VAL A 161 -14.65 -15.79 -6.34
N PRO A 162 -14.89 -15.26 -5.13
CA PRO A 162 -14.86 -13.82 -4.90
C PRO A 162 -13.43 -13.33 -5.04
N LEU A 163 -13.24 -12.22 -5.76
CA LEU A 163 -11.95 -11.56 -5.88
C LEU A 163 -11.77 -10.57 -4.73
N SER A 164 -10.55 -10.53 -4.19
CA SER A 164 -10.18 -9.56 -3.16
C SER A 164 -8.99 -8.74 -3.63
N TYR A 165 -9.13 -7.42 -3.60
CA TYR A 165 -8.09 -6.49 -3.99
C TYR A 165 -7.77 -5.56 -2.83
N GLU A 166 -6.49 -5.41 -2.52
CA GLU A 166 -6.01 -4.38 -1.60
C GLU A 166 -5.63 -3.15 -2.42
N VAL A 167 -6.17 -1.98 -2.08
CA VAL A 167 -5.92 -0.74 -2.80
C VAL A 167 -5.47 0.34 -1.84
N GLN A 168 -4.34 0.95 -2.17
CA GLN A 168 -3.79 2.10 -1.47
C GLN A 168 -4.22 3.36 -2.21
N LEU A 169 -5.03 4.17 -1.54
CA LEU A 169 -5.66 5.36 -2.11
C LEU A 169 -5.15 6.60 -1.40
N LEU A 170 -5.05 7.67 -2.17
CA LEU A 170 -4.71 8.98 -1.64
C LEU A 170 -5.64 10.03 -2.21
N LEU A 171 -6.18 10.82 -1.29
CA LEU A 171 -7.01 11.97 -1.56
C LEU A 171 -6.29 13.24 -1.11
N ASP A 172 -6.11 14.16 -2.04
CA ASP A 172 -5.45 15.45 -1.83
C ASP A 172 -6.40 16.46 -1.14
N ALA A 173 -5.86 17.57 -0.63
CA ALA A 173 -6.63 18.70 -0.07
C ALA A 173 -7.62 19.28 -1.10
N GLN A 174 -7.28 19.20 -2.38
CA GLN A 174 -8.14 19.57 -3.50
C GLN A 174 -9.17 18.48 -3.89
N LYS A 175 -9.33 17.44 -3.05
CA LYS A 175 -10.18 16.26 -3.29
C LYS A 175 -9.82 15.51 -4.59
N ARG A 176 -8.57 15.62 -5.04
CA ARG A 176 -8.06 14.89 -6.20
C ARG A 176 -7.77 13.45 -5.79
N PHE A 177 -8.38 12.52 -6.51
CA PHE A 177 -8.28 11.08 -6.26
C PHE A 177 -7.07 10.49 -6.96
N SER A 178 -6.35 9.62 -6.27
CA SER A 178 -5.24 8.87 -6.85
C SER A 178 -5.15 7.46 -6.27
N VAL A 179 -4.87 6.50 -7.15
CA VAL A 179 -4.54 5.12 -6.78
C VAL A 179 -3.02 4.99 -6.79
N ILE A 180 -2.41 4.74 -5.64
CA ILE A 180 -0.95 4.60 -5.50
C ILE A 180 -0.53 3.19 -5.90
N ALA A 181 -1.23 2.20 -5.37
CA ALA A 181 -0.98 0.80 -5.64
C ALA A 181 -2.26 0.00 -5.48
N ALA A 182 -2.36 -1.10 -6.22
CA ALA A 182 -3.35 -2.12 -5.97
C ALA A 182 -2.70 -3.50 -6.05
N TRP A 183 -3.22 -4.44 -5.27
CA TRP A 183 -2.74 -5.80 -5.16
C TRP A 183 -3.90 -6.76 -5.20
N GLU A 184 -3.75 -7.89 -5.88
CA GLU A 184 -4.63 -9.03 -5.72
C GLU A 184 -4.25 -9.79 -4.42
N LEU A 185 -5.24 -10.06 -3.58
CA LEU A 185 -5.09 -10.81 -2.34
C LEU A 185 -5.38 -12.30 -2.54
N SER A 186 -4.79 -13.14 -1.69
CA SER A 186 -5.06 -14.57 -1.66
C SER A 186 -6.49 -14.87 -1.23
N ASP A 187 -7.09 -15.91 -1.81
CA ASP A 187 -8.41 -16.42 -1.40
C ASP A 187 -8.36 -17.14 -0.05
N GLN A 188 -7.19 -17.67 0.33
CA GLN A 188 -7.01 -18.34 1.61
C GLN A 188 -7.27 -17.35 2.74
N GLU A 189 -8.20 -17.72 3.61
CA GLU A 189 -8.43 -16.97 4.84
C GLU A 189 -7.16 -17.03 5.69
N PRO A 190 -6.66 -15.88 6.14
CA PRO A 190 -5.48 -15.85 6.97
C PRO A 190 -5.80 -16.49 8.33
N PRO A 191 -4.82 -17.11 9.00
CA PRO A 191 -4.99 -17.53 10.38
C PRO A 191 -5.40 -16.32 11.25
N ARG A 192 -6.20 -16.56 12.30
CA ARG A 192 -6.82 -15.51 13.13
C ARG A 192 -5.82 -14.41 13.49
N GLY A 193 -6.15 -13.16 13.13
CA GLY A 193 -5.36 -11.97 13.43
C GLY A 193 -4.30 -11.57 12.38
N GLN A 194 -4.16 -12.32 11.28
CA GLN A 194 -3.22 -11.96 10.19
C GLN A 194 -3.94 -11.34 8.99
N GLN A 195 -3.23 -10.49 8.25
CA GLN A 195 -3.72 -9.93 6.99
C GLN A 195 -3.65 -10.96 5.86
N ARG A 196 -4.55 -10.86 4.87
CA ARG A 196 -4.48 -11.69 3.66
C ARG A 196 -3.17 -11.47 2.92
N LYS A 197 -2.60 -12.54 2.38
CA LYS A 197 -1.31 -12.46 1.68
C LYS A 197 -1.50 -11.75 0.34
N ARG A 198 -0.67 -10.74 0.07
CA ARG A 198 -0.58 -10.08 -1.24
C ARG A 198 0.03 -11.05 -2.26
N VAL A 199 -0.68 -11.30 -3.36
CA VAL A 199 -0.30 -12.26 -4.41
C VAL A 199 0.39 -11.56 -5.56
N MET A 200 -0.27 -10.56 -6.15
CA MET A 200 0.20 -9.89 -7.36
C MET A 200 -0.07 -8.40 -7.28
N ARG A 201 0.94 -7.58 -7.56
CA ARG A 201 0.76 -6.13 -7.70
C ARG A 201 0.16 -5.83 -9.07
N LEU A 202 -0.93 -5.09 -9.09
CA LEU A 202 -1.56 -4.62 -10.33
C LEU A 202 -0.72 -3.49 -10.93
N SER A 203 -0.45 -3.57 -12.23
CA SER A 203 0.18 -2.47 -12.98
C SER A 203 -0.89 -1.43 -13.33
N ILE A 204 -1.07 -0.46 -12.43
CA ILE A 204 -1.94 0.70 -12.61
C ILE A 204 -1.05 1.87 -13.02
N GLN A 205 -1.43 2.58 -14.08
CA GLN A 205 -0.68 3.78 -14.47
C GLN A 205 -0.90 4.86 -13.40
N PRO A 206 0.17 5.58 -13.00
CA PRO A 206 0.01 6.64 -12.01
C PRO A 206 -0.96 7.69 -12.54
N THR A 207 -1.92 8.08 -11.71
CA THR A 207 -2.87 9.14 -12.05
C THR A 207 -2.11 10.46 -12.23
N ALA A 208 -2.54 11.33 -13.15
CA ALA A 208 -1.90 12.63 -13.38
C ALA A 208 -1.69 13.45 -12.08
N ALA A 209 -2.64 13.34 -11.13
CA ALA A 209 -2.54 13.97 -9.82
C ALA A 209 -1.33 13.49 -8.98
N LEU A 210 -0.91 12.22 -9.12
CA LEU A 210 0.31 11.71 -8.48
C LEU A 210 1.57 12.24 -9.16
N LEU A 211 1.58 12.28 -10.49
CA LEU A 211 2.73 12.78 -11.26
C LEU A 211 3.00 14.27 -10.98
N ASP A 212 1.95 15.09 -10.96
CA ASP A 212 2.04 16.52 -10.61
C ASP A 212 2.54 16.74 -9.18
N ARG A 213 2.32 15.76 -8.30
CA ARG A 213 2.79 15.80 -6.93
C ARG A 213 4.23 15.36 -6.80
N GLU A 214 4.63 14.28 -7.47
CA GLU A 214 6.02 13.80 -7.44
C GLU A 214 6.94 14.88 -7.99
N THR A 215 6.56 15.52 -9.09
CA THR A 215 7.28 16.67 -9.65
C THR A 215 7.38 17.84 -8.67
N LYS A 216 6.29 18.21 -7.98
CA LYS A 216 6.34 19.25 -6.93
C LYS A 216 7.21 18.84 -5.74
N ARG A 217 7.13 17.59 -5.29
CA ARG A 217 7.94 17.07 -4.17
C ARG A 217 9.43 17.06 -4.51
N GLU A 218 9.79 16.73 -5.74
CA GLU A 218 11.16 16.81 -6.23
C GLU A 218 11.67 18.25 -6.27
N GLN A 219 10.85 19.20 -6.71
CA GLN A 219 11.17 20.63 -6.68
C GLN A 219 11.36 21.15 -5.25
N THR A 220 10.64 20.61 -4.27
CA THR A 220 10.73 21.01 -2.86
C THR A 220 11.78 20.24 -2.05
N LYS A 221 12.81 19.65 -2.66
CA LYS A 221 14.00 19.13 -1.93
C LYS A 221 15.17 20.13 -1.94
N PRO A 222 15.04 21.37 -1.43
CA PRO A 222 16.09 22.37 -1.49
C PRO A 222 17.25 22.04 -0.55
N ALA A 223 17.02 21.32 0.55
CA ALA A 223 18.04 21.10 1.56
C ALA A 223 19.25 20.35 0.99
N VAL A 224 19.03 19.23 0.29
CA VAL A 224 20.14 18.41 -0.25
C VAL A 224 20.90 19.16 -1.34
N ALA A 225 20.20 19.86 -2.23
CA ALA A 225 20.82 20.65 -3.29
C ALA A 225 21.68 21.79 -2.73
N THR A 226 21.21 22.51 -1.72
CA THR A 226 21.95 23.59 -1.06
C THR A 226 23.19 23.08 -0.32
N TRP A 227 23.09 21.93 0.37
CA TRP A 227 24.23 21.30 1.04
C TRP A 227 25.29 20.80 0.05
N LEU A 228 24.88 20.22 -1.08
CA LEU A 228 25.81 19.81 -2.15
C LEU A 228 26.52 21.01 -2.77
N LEU A 229 25.80 22.11 -3.01
CA LEU A 229 26.36 23.33 -3.60
C LEU A 229 27.33 24.03 -2.62
N ALA A 230 26.94 24.12 -1.34
CA ALA A 230 27.81 24.66 -0.29
C ALA A 230 29.07 23.80 -0.08
N GLY A 231 28.93 22.47 -0.08
CA GLY A 231 30.07 21.54 -0.01
C GLY A 231 31.01 21.67 -1.21
N GLY A 232 30.46 21.79 -2.42
CA GLY A 232 31.23 22.02 -3.65
C GLY A 232 32.03 23.34 -3.60
N MET A 233 31.38 24.43 -3.18
CA MET A 233 32.05 25.74 -3.01
C MET A 233 33.18 25.69 -1.97
N ALA A 234 32.98 25.00 -0.85
CA ALA A 234 34.00 24.86 0.20
C ALA A 234 35.25 24.11 -0.30
N MET A 235 35.07 23.06 -1.11
CA MET A 235 36.17 22.31 -1.72
C MET A 235 36.98 23.18 -2.70
N ILE A 236 36.30 24.00 -3.50
CA ILE A 236 36.97 24.93 -4.43
C ILE A 236 37.78 25.96 -3.64
N ALA A 237 37.19 26.57 -2.61
CA ALA A 237 37.88 27.56 -1.77
C ALA A 237 39.09 26.95 -1.06
N ALA A 238 38.98 25.73 -0.53
CA ALA A 238 40.10 25.01 0.06
C ALA A 238 41.22 24.75 -0.95
N GLY A 239 40.88 24.32 -2.17
CA GLY A 239 41.86 24.13 -3.25
C GLY A 239 42.62 25.41 -3.61
N VAL A 240 41.91 26.55 -3.71
CA VAL A 240 42.53 27.86 -3.96
C VAL A 240 43.41 28.29 -2.78
N LEU A 241 42.98 28.07 -1.55
CA LEU A 241 43.75 28.41 -0.35
C LEU A 241 45.04 27.59 -0.24
N VAL A 242 44.98 26.29 -0.54
CA VAL A 242 46.16 25.42 -0.62
C VAL A 242 47.11 25.90 -1.71
N MET A 243 46.60 26.24 -2.90
CA MET A 243 47.43 26.82 -3.97
C MET A 243 48.07 28.15 -3.56
N TYR A 244 47.38 28.98 -2.78
CA TYR A 244 47.91 30.28 -2.35
C TYR A 244 48.96 30.13 -1.24
N ASN A 245 48.76 29.22 -0.28
CA ASN A 245 49.71 28.96 0.81
C ASN A 245 50.92 28.14 0.37
N THR A 246 50.81 27.31 -0.67
CA THR A 246 51.93 26.53 -1.23
C THR A 246 52.69 27.26 -2.33
N ARG A 247 52.28 28.49 -2.70
CA ARG A 247 53.10 29.37 -3.52
C ARG A 247 54.35 29.74 -2.73
N ASN A 248 55.44 29.04 -3.04
CA ASN A 248 56.78 29.46 -2.63
C ASN A 248 56.94 30.96 -2.95
N PRO A 249 57.23 31.82 -1.95
CA PRO A 249 57.29 33.28 -2.13
C PRO A 249 58.43 33.72 -3.04
N ILE A 250 59.31 32.78 -3.41
CA ILE A 250 60.39 32.99 -4.36
C ILE A 250 60.06 32.13 -5.57
N PRO A 251 59.54 32.70 -6.67
CA PRO A 251 59.49 31.95 -7.92
C PRO A 251 60.93 31.54 -8.22
N LYS A 252 61.23 30.24 -8.18
CA LYS A 252 62.54 29.75 -8.60
C LYS A 252 62.76 30.32 -10.01
N PRO A 253 63.86 31.07 -10.25
CA PRO A 253 64.12 31.61 -11.57
C PRO A 253 64.06 30.43 -12.53
N LYS A 254 63.12 30.48 -13.50
CA LYS A 254 63.04 29.45 -14.52
C LYS A 254 64.45 29.33 -15.13
N PRO A 255 65.03 28.12 -15.22
CA PRO A 255 66.32 27.96 -15.87
C PRO A 255 66.20 28.56 -17.27
N ARG A 256 67.24 29.29 -17.70
CA ARG A 256 67.31 29.95 -19.01
C ARG A 256 66.92 28.93 -20.08
N ARG A 257 65.69 29.03 -20.57
CA ARG A 257 65.13 28.09 -21.56
C ARG A 257 65.97 28.17 -22.83
N ARG A 258 66.31 27.02 -23.41
CA ARG A 258 66.74 26.99 -24.81
C ARG A 258 65.58 27.45 -25.68
N SER A 259 65.87 28.19 -26.74
CA SER A 259 64.92 28.74 -27.72
C SER A 259 63.99 27.69 -28.34
N SER A 260 64.32 26.40 -28.24
CA SER A 260 63.50 25.29 -28.71
C SER A 260 62.20 25.05 -27.92
N ASP A 261 62.10 25.55 -26.68
CA ASP A 261 60.94 25.33 -25.79
C ASP A 261 60.01 26.56 -25.70
N ILE A 262 60.16 27.49 -26.63
CA ILE A 262 59.36 28.69 -26.76
C ILE A 262 58.63 28.58 -28.11
N TRP A 263 57.31 28.39 -28.09
CA TRP A 263 56.46 28.55 -29.27
C TRP A 263 56.27 30.04 -29.62
N GLU A 264 57.33 30.84 -29.47
CA GLU A 264 57.38 32.17 -30.06
C GLU A 264 57.72 31.97 -31.54
N LEU A 265 57.05 32.70 -32.44
CA LEU A 265 57.36 32.64 -33.86
C LEU A 265 58.76 33.25 -34.04
N VAL A 266 59.73 32.38 -34.24
CA VAL A 266 61.13 32.70 -34.50
C VAL A 266 61.37 32.58 -36.00
N ASP A 267 62.12 33.52 -36.57
CA ASP A 267 62.53 33.47 -37.99
C ASP A 267 63.59 32.38 -38.22
N GLU A 268 63.89 32.02 -39.48
CA GLU A 268 64.80 30.92 -39.88
C GLU A 268 66.23 31.01 -39.28
N ASN A 269 66.60 32.17 -38.73
CA ASN A 269 67.89 32.43 -38.07
C ASN A 269 67.79 32.53 -36.53
N ASP A 270 66.77 31.95 -35.91
CA ASP A 270 66.61 31.85 -34.44
C ASP A 270 66.54 33.21 -33.70
N LYS A 271 65.99 34.25 -34.35
CA LYS A 271 65.74 35.57 -33.75
C LYS A 271 64.24 35.84 -33.57
N PRO A 272 63.80 36.40 -32.43
CA PRO A 272 62.38 36.65 -32.18
C PRO A 272 61.85 37.71 -33.15
N ILE A 273 60.76 37.39 -33.85
CA ILE A 273 60.09 38.32 -34.75
C ILE A 273 59.39 39.36 -33.88
N LYS A 274 59.92 40.59 -33.85
CA LYS A 274 59.26 41.71 -33.20
C LYS A 274 58.16 42.21 -34.14
N SER A 275 56.90 42.04 -33.76
CA SER A 275 55.82 42.82 -34.35
C SER A 275 55.91 44.24 -33.80
N ASP A 276 56.63 45.12 -34.49
CA ASP A 276 56.56 46.54 -34.20
C ASP A 276 55.13 47.01 -34.48
N THR A 277 54.45 47.39 -33.41
CA THR A 277 53.25 48.22 -33.47
C THR A 277 53.57 49.54 -34.17
N ALA A 278 52.56 50.04 -34.88
CA ALA A 278 52.40 51.43 -35.31
C ALA A 278 53.20 51.86 -36.55
N ASP A 279 52.53 51.72 -37.68
CA ASP A 279 52.19 52.85 -38.55
C ASP A 279 52.65 54.22 -38.00
N LYS A 280 53.70 54.78 -38.61
CA LYS A 280 54.08 56.19 -38.51
C LYS A 280 54.06 56.78 -39.92
N GLY A 281 52.97 57.47 -40.23
CA GLY A 281 53.05 58.81 -40.81
C GLY A 281 52.83 58.93 -42.31
N ASP A 282 51.56 58.91 -42.72
CA ASP A 282 50.82 60.04 -43.27
C ASP A 282 51.56 61.10 -44.14
N LYS A 283 51.08 61.19 -45.40
CA LYS A 283 50.83 62.37 -46.26
C LYS A 283 51.95 63.38 -46.59
N LYS A 284 52.11 63.59 -47.90
CA LYS A 284 51.82 64.89 -48.54
C LYS A 284 51.24 64.69 -49.94
N ASN A 285 50.10 65.34 -50.17
CA ASN A 285 49.64 65.75 -51.51
C ASN A 285 50.56 66.86 -52.01
N ASP A 286 50.89 66.83 -53.30
CA ASP A 286 50.81 67.95 -54.25
C ASP A 286 50.60 67.36 -55.65
#